data_AF-A0A2N1VV52-F1
#
_entry.id   AF-A0A2N1VV52-F1
#
_cell.length_a   1.000
_cell.length_b   1.000
_cell.length_c   1.000
_cell.angle_alpha   90.00
_cell.angle_beta   90.00
_cell.angle_gamma   90.00
#
_symmetry.space_group_name_H-M   'P 1'
#
loop_
_entity.id
_entity.type
_entity.pdbx_description
1 polymer ?
#
loop_
_entity_poly.entity_id
_entity_poly.type
_entity_poly.pdbx_seq_one_letter_code
_entity_poly.pdbx_strand_id
1 'polypeptide(L)'
;MQILSIEELEIECSLSDGKENIPITYLLASDHAVISTNSFLAEIIRNLQLQVVKVIKSAIKGNLVAGQTINCVFIEGFNFLKESDYQKYIRIDRRKEGLDITTSETKMKDIHKIYADGSYADETKQSGYSGFIENPDGTQQIFHRSFINGNSNLMELLAVLDGLQRLQSVEKIQVNTDSRFVIRGLVQWVHFWKFNNWQTAYGREVKFAKYWQQIEPLCEGKLIEFKWIKGHSGNEKQDFCHQMAGECARNSDGDFTTI
;
A
#
# COMPACT_ATOMS: atom_id res chain seq x y z
N MET A 1 11.22 -11.14 15.08
CA MET A 1 11.56 -10.33 16.28
C MET A 1 10.73 -10.85 17.44
N GLN A 2 11.35 -11.19 18.56
CA GLN A 2 10.69 -11.62 19.79
C GLN A 2 10.81 -10.51 20.84
N ILE A 3 9.70 -10.12 21.45
CA ILE A 3 9.69 -9.14 22.55
C ILE A 3 10.01 -9.88 23.84
N LEU A 4 11.06 -9.45 24.55
CA LEU A 4 11.53 -10.09 25.76
C LEU A 4 10.93 -9.42 26.99
N SER A 5 11.02 -8.09 27.07
CA SER A 5 10.51 -7.28 28.16
C SER A 5 9.96 -5.94 27.64
N ILE A 6 9.07 -5.33 28.42
CA ILE A 6 8.51 -3.99 28.15
C ILE A 6 8.58 -3.25 29.49
N GLU A 7 9.43 -2.23 29.55
CA GLU A 7 9.62 -1.38 30.72
C GLU A 7 9.13 0.04 30.43
N GLU A 8 9.21 0.92 31.44
CA GLU A 8 8.75 2.31 31.33
C GLU A 8 9.57 3.12 30.31
N LEU A 9 10.87 2.82 30.19
CA LEU A 9 11.82 3.59 29.38
C LEU A 9 12.34 2.83 28.15
N GLU A 10 12.28 1.51 28.17
CA GLU A 10 12.81 0.68 27.09
C GLU A 10 12.01 -0.60 26.82
N ILE A 11 12.22 -1.16 25.64
CA ILE A 11 11.69 -2.45 25.20
C ILE A 11 12.88 -3.30 24.76
N GLU A 12 13.08 -4.43 25.41
CA GLU A 12 14.09 -5.40 24.98
C GLU A 12 13.48 -6.40 24.01
N CYS A 13 14.17 -6.64 22.91
CA CYS A 13 13.76 -7.62 21.93
C CYS A 13 14.96 -8.37 21.34
N SER A 14 14.67 -9.54 20.79
CA SER A 14 15.61 -10.38 20.07
C SER A 14 15.23 -10.42 18.59
N LEU A 15 16.18 -10.23 17.69
CA LEU A 15 15.94 -10.34 16.25
C LEU A 15 16.80 -11.45 15.66
N SER A 16 16.15 -12.38 14.97
CA SER A 16 16.82 -13.51 14.30
C SER A 16 16.42 -13.58 12.83
N ASP A 17 17.37 -13.97 11.99
CA ASP A 17 17.19 -14.33 10.58
C ASP A 17 17.19 -15.86 10.37
N GLY A 18 17.15 -16.64 11.45
CA GLY A 18 17.25 -18.09 11.46
C GLY A 18 18.68 -18.64 11.51
N LYS A 19 19.70 -17.80 11.37
CA LYS A 19 21.12 -18.16 11.50
C LYS A 19 21.78 -17.45 12.68
N GLU A 20 21.59 -16.14 12.74
CA GLU A 20 22.04 -15.27 13.81
C GLU A 20 20.85 -14.85 14.69
N ASN A 21 21.16 -14.43 15.91
CA ASN A 21 20.19 -13.81 16.79
C ASN A 21 20.87 -12.66 17.52
N ILE A 22 20.32 -11.46 17.42
CA ILE A 22 20.89 -10.24 17.99
C ILE A 22 19.92 -9.63 19.02
N PRO A 23 20.42 -9.18 20.18
CA PRO A 23 19.63 -8.39 21.12
C PRO A 23 19.48 -6.96 20.59
N ILE A 24 18.32 -6.37 20.83
CA ILE A 24 17.98 -4.99 20.47
C ILE A 24 17.27 -4.36 21.67
N THR A 25 17.78 -3.22 22.15
CA THR A 25 17.11 -2.40 23.17
C THR A 25 16.54 -1.17 22.50
N TYR A 26 15.21 -1.03 22.51
CA TYR A 26 14.53 0.15 21.97
C TYR A 26 14.24 1.16 23.05
N LEU A 27 14.80 2.36 22.91
CA LEU A 27 14.64 3.47 23.84
C LEU A 27 13.41 4.30 23.45
N LEU A 28 12.39 4.32 24.33
CA LEU A 28 11.11 4.99 24.06
C LEU A 28 11.24 6.51 23.94
N ALA A 29 12.13 7.12 24.72
CA ALA A 29 12.28 8.58 24.76
C ALA A 29 12.92 9.17 23.49
N SER A 30 13.80 8.43 22.84
CA SER A 30 14.59 8.91 21.69
C SER A 30 14.21 8.25 20.37
N ASP A 31 13.26 7.30 20.39
CA ASP A 31 12.88 6.48 19.23
C ASP A 31 14.09 5.82 18.54
N HIS A 32 14.98 5.24 19.35
CA HIS A 32 16.25 4.70 18.90
C HIS A 32 16.44 3.24 19.32
N ALA A 33 16.94 2.39 18.43
CA ALA A 33 17.23 0.98 18.73
C ALA A 33 18.74 0.76 18.88
N VAL A 34 19.17 0.36 20.08
CA VAL A 34 20.57 0.08 20.40
C VAL A 34 20.88 -1.40 20.11
N ILE A 35 21.97 -1.64 19.38
CA ILE A 35 22.45 -2.97 18.98
C ILE A 35 23.94 -3.08 19.27
N SER A 36 24.28 -3.70 20.41
CA SER A 36 25.63 -3.75 20.96
C SER A 36 26.48 -4.92 20.43
N THR A 37 25.86 -5.96 19.87
CA THR A 37 26.57 -7.13 19.33
C THR A 37 27.27 -6.81 18.01
N ASN A 38 28.43 -7.42 17.77
CA ASN A 38 29.13 -7.29 16.50
C ASN A 38 28.92 -8.55 15.66
N SER A 39 28.06 -8.46 14.66
CA SER A 39 27.73 -9.55 13.73
C SER A 39 27.27 -8.97 12.39
N PHE A 40 27.19 -9.81 11.36
CA PHE A 40 26.74 -9.37 10.04
C PHE A 40 25.28 -8.88 10.08
N LEU A 41 24.40 -9.62 10.76
CA LEU A 41 23.01 -9.18 10.96
C LEU A 41 22.94 -7.87 11.74
N ALA A 42 23.76 -7.70 12.79
CA ALA A 42 23.79 -6.46 13.57
C ALA A 42 24.18 -5.24 12.71
N GLU A 43 25.17 -5.38 11.83
CA GLU A 43 25.61 -4.31 10.93
C GLU A 43 24.49 -3.87 9.97
N ILE A 44 23.80 -4.83 9.34
CA ILE A 44 22.66 -4.55 8.45
C ILE A 44 21.57 -3.81 9.23
N ILE A 45 21.17 -4.33 10.39
CA ILE A 45 20.04 -3.78 11.13
C ILE A 45 20.36 -2.39 11.70
N ARG A 46 21.63 -2.08 12.02
CA ARG A 46 22.07 -0.71 12.34
C ARG A 46 21.89 0.25 11.16
N ASN A 47 22.04 -0.20 9.92
CA ASN A 47 21.76 0.63 8.74
C ASN A 47 20.25 0.77 8.47
N LEU A 48 19.41 -0.10 9.05
CA LEU A 48 17.96 -0.14 8.88
C LEU A 48 17.19 0.35 10.11
N GLN A 49 17.80 1.19 10.94
CA GLN A 49 17.22 1.75 12.17
C GLN A 49 15.80 2.28 12.00
N LEU A 50 15.55 3.06 10.93
CA LEU A 50 14.22 3.61 10.67
C LEU A 50 13.14 2.52 10.50
N GLN A 51 13.51 1.35 9.95
CA GLN A 51 12.58 0.24 9.80
C GLN A 51 12.35 -0.48 11.13
N VAL A 52 13.40 -0.67 11.94
CA VAL A 52 13.30 -1.26 13.28
C VAL A 52 12.35 -0.43 14.14
N VAL A 53 12.56 0.88 14.19
CA VAL A 53 11.70 1.84 14.91
C VAL A 53 10.26 1.74 14.42
N LYS A 54 10.03 1.64 13.11
CA LYS A 54 8.67 1.52 12.55
C LYS A 54 7.99 0.21 12.96
N VAL A 55 8.71 -0.92 12.94
CA VAL A 55 8.18 -2.21 13.38
C VAL A 55 7.74 -2.11 14.84
N ILE A 56 8.62 -1.62 15.72
CA ILE A 56 8.34 -1.52 17.16
C ILE A 56 7.20 -0.54 17.44
N LYS A 57 7.21 0.66 16.84
CA LYS A 57 6.10 1.63 16.98
C LYS A 57 4.76 1.08 16.48
N SER A 58 4.78 0.36 15.37
CA SER A 58 3.57 -0.29 14.87
C SER A 58 3.08 -1.36 15.84
N ALA A 59 3.99 -2.08 16.50
CA ALA A 59 3.66 -3.08 17.48
C ALA A 59 3.09 -2.48 18.78
N ILE A 60 3.67 -1.38 19.27
CA ILE A 60 3.15 -0.60 20.41
C ILE A 60 1.71 -0.17 20.16
N LYS A 61 1.43 0.42 18.98
CA LYS A 61 0.06 0.80 18.57
C LYS A 61 -0.90 -0.39 18.49
N GLY A 62 -0.37 -1.60 18.31
CA GLY A 62 -1.11 -2.85 18.25
C GLY A 62 -1.25 -3.56 19.60
N ASN A 63 -1.04 -2.87 20.73
CA ASN A 63 -1.04 -3.42 22.09
C ASN A 63 0.04 -4.50 22.26
N LEU A 64 1.29 -4.08 22.16
CA LEU A 64 2.47 -4.93 22.32
C LEU A 64 2.47 -5.68 23.66
N VAL A 65 2.84 -6.96 23.65
CA VAL A 65 2.93 -7.81 24.84
C VAL A 65 4.31 -8.45 24.94
N ALA A 66 4.84 -8.62 26.15
CA ALA A 66 6.07 -9.38 26.39
C ALA A 66 5.88 -10.86 25.99
N GLY A 67 6.92 -11.48 25.44
CA GLY A 67 6.88 -12.82 24.85
C GLY A 67 6.28 -12.88 23.44
N GLN A 68 5.70 -11.78 22.93
CA GLN A 68 5.12 -11.73 21.59
C GLN A 68 6.19 -11.89 20.50
N THR A 69 5.85 -12.63 19.45
CA THR A 69 6.67 -12.70 18.23
C THR A 69 6.05 -11.85 17.12
N ILE A 70 6.90 -11.11 16.45
CA ILE A 70 6.60 -10.20 15.34
C ILE A 70 7.40 -10.66 14.13
N ASN A 71 6.69 -11.11 13.09
CA ASN A 71 7.25 -11.36 11.77
C ASN A 71 7.54 -10.01 11.12
N CYS A 72 8.82 -9.77 10.81
CA CYS A 72 9.28 -8.49 10.27
C CYS A 72 10.16 -8.76 9.06
N VAL A 73 10.01 -7.90 8.06
CA VAL A 73 10.83 -7.88 6.85
C VAL A 73 11.54 -6.55 6.83
N PHE A 74 12.83 -6.59 6.52
CA PHE A 74 13.68 -5.43 6.34
C PHE A 74 14.17 -5.41 4.90
N ILE A 75 14.01 -4.28 4.21
CA ILE A 75 14.40 -4.14 2.80
C ILE A 75 15.44 -3.02 2.73
N GLU A 76 16.67 -3.34 2.35
CA GLU A 76 17.72 -2.34 2.18
C GLU A 76 17.37 -1.32 1.09
N GLY A 77 17.74 -0.05 1.31
CA GLY A 77 17.44 1.05 0.38
C GLY A 77 15.96 1.43 0.28
N PHE A 78 15.06 0.83 1.07
CA PHE A 78 13.62 1.09 0.95
C PHE A 78 13.24 2.51 1.40
N ASN A 79 12.73 3.31 0.47
CA ASN A 79 12.24 4.66 0.74
C ASN A 79 10.78 4.65 1.16
N PHE A 80 10.51 5.06 2.40
CA PHE A 80 9.14 5.16 2.89
C PHE A 80 8.54 6.53 2.57
N LEU A 81 7.30 6.52 2.09
CA LEU A 81 6.51 7.73 1.92
C LEU A 81 6.32 8.49 3.23
N LYS A 82 6.42 9.80 3.11
CA LYS A 82 6.09 10.82 4.13
C LYS A 82 4.77 11.48 3.75
N GLU A 83 4.12 12.14 4.71
CA GLU A 83 2.85 12.85 4.45
C GLU A 83 2.98 13.95 3.39
N SER A 84 4.14 14.61 3.31
CA SER A 84 4.43 15.61 2.28
C SER A 84 4.47 15.04 0.86
N ASP A 85 4.73 13.74 0.70
CA ASP A 85 4.89 13.12 -0.61
C ASP A 85 3.56 13.02 -1.37
N TYR A 86 2.42 12.98 -0.66
CA TYR A 86 1.09 12.97 -1.27
C TYR A 86 0.73 14.28 -1.99
N GLN A 87 1.49 15.35 -1.76
CA GLN A 87 1.33 16.60 -2.51
C GLN A 87 1.98 16.52 -3.91
N LYS A 88 2.90 15.56 -4.09
CA LYS A 88 3.70 15.34 -5.29
C LYS A 88 3.12 14.21 -6.14
N TYR A 89 3.79 13.92 -7.25
CA TYR A 89 3.63 12.68 -7.99
C TYR A 89 4.57 11.63 -7.40
N ILE A 90 4.04 10.49 -7.01
CA ILE A 90 4.82 9.37 -6.45
C ILE A 90 5.06 8.37 -7.57
N ARG A 91 6.30 7.95 -7.81
CA ARG A 91 6.63 7.03 -8.89
C ARG A 91 7.18 5.73 -8.34
N ILE A 92 6.71 4.62 -8.90
CA ILE A 92 7.32 3.30 -8.73
C ILE A 92 7.83 2.87 -10.10
N ASP A 93 9.14 2.72 -10.25
CA ASP A 93 9.76 2.17 -11.47
C ASP A 93 10.24 0.75 -11.19
N ARG A 94 9.63 -0.22 -11.87
CA ARG A 94 10.00 -1.64 -11.86
C ARG A 94 10.46 -2.14 -13.24
N ARG A 95 10.90 -1.22 -14.12
CA ARG A 95 11.40 -1.58 -15.47
C ARG A 95 12.85 -2.05 -15.48
N LYS A 96 13.63 -1.61 -14.48
CA LYS A 96 15.03 -2.02 -14.30
C LYS A 96 15.11 -3.04 -13.16
N GLU A 97 16.26 -3.68 -13.02
CA GLU A 97 16.53 -4.51 -11.84
C GLU A 97 16.39 -3.67 -10.55
N GLY A 98 15.56 -4.16 -9.63
CA GLY A 98 15.29 -3.50 -8.36
C GLY A 98 14.00 -2.68 -8.34
N LEU A 99 13.80 -1.98 -7.22
CA LEU A 99 12.63 -1.16 -6.94
C LEU A 99 13.08 0.28 -6.74
N ASP A 100 12.64 1.19 -7.63
CA ASP A 100 12.89 2.62 -7.45
C ASP A 100 11.58 3.34 -7.09
N ILE A 101 11.58 4.01 -5.93
CA ILE A 101 10.45 4.79 -5.44
C ILE A 101 10.91 6.24 -5.28
N THR A 102 10.33 7.14 -6.07
CA THR A 102 10.69 8.56 -6.11
C THR A 102 9.47 9.46 -6.03
N THR A 103 9.70 10.76 -5.80
CA THR A 103 8.65 11.79 -5.90
C THR A 103 9.05 12.90 -6.87
N SER A 104 8.07 13.53 -7.50
CA SER A 104 8.28 14.58 -8.49
C SER A 104 7.20 15.66 -8.39
N GLU A 105 7.58 16.93 -8.57
CA GLU A 105 6.62 18.05 -8.65
C GLU A 105 5.92 18.12 -10.02
N THR A 106 6.50 17.48 -11.03
CA THR A 106 6.02 17.55 -12.42
C THR A 106 5.38 16.23 -12.83
N LYS A 107 4.19 16.31 -13.43
CA LYS A 107 3.52 15.16 -14.05
C LYS A 107 4.29 14.62 -15.24
N MET A 108 4.15 13.32 -15.50
CA MET A 108 4.46 12.77 -16.81
C MET A 108 3.42 13.23 -17.85
N LYS A 109 3.85 13.36 -19.10
CA LYS A 109 3.00 13.74 -20.24
C LYS A 109 2.86 12.56 -21.19
N ASP A 110 1.80 12.58 -21.99
CA ASP A 110 1.58 11.63 -23.10
C ASP A 110 1.57 10.16 -22.64
N ILE A 111 0.95 9.91 -21.48
CA ILE A 111 0.79 8.59 -20.88
C ILE A 111 -0.68 8.29 -20.60
N HIS A 112 -1.00 7.01 -20.48
CA HIS A 112 -2.32 6.52 -20.09
C HIS A 112 -2.58 6.87 -18.62
N LYS A 113 -3.80 7.33 -18.32
CA LYS A 113 -4.20 7.68 -16.96
C LYS A 113 -5.40 6.85 -16.55
N ILE A 114 -5.32 6.28 -15.36
CA ILE A 114 -6.46 5.67 -14.67
C ILE A 114 -6.99 6.71 -13.68
N TYR A 115 -8.30 6.92 -13.68
CA TYR A 115 -9.04 7.54 -12.58
C TYR A 115 -9.90 6.46 -11.95
N ALA A 116 -9.88 6.36 -10.62
CA ALA A 116 -10.48 5.24 -9.92
C ALA A 116 -11.04 5.66 -8.56
N ASP A 117 -12.26 5.23 -8.27
CA ASP A 117 -12.91 5.41 -6.98
C ASP A 117 -13.79 4.21 -6.61
N GLY A 118 -14.07 4.03 -5.33
CA GLY A 118 -14.86 2.95 -4.76
C GLY A 118 -15.82 3.44 -3.70
N SER A 119 -17.02 2.87 -3.67
CA SER A 119 -18.07 3.23 -2.73
C SER A 119 -18.72 2.00 -2.10
N TYR A 120 -19.17 2.16 -0.87
CA TYR A 120 -20.02 1.20 -0.18
C TYR A 120 -21.21 1.94 0.42
N ALA A 121 -22.41 1.46 0.11
CA ALA A 121 -23.68 2.01 0.55
C ALA A 121 -24.19 1.21 1.75
N ASP A 122 -24.24 1.84 2.92
CA ASP A 122 -24.62 1.18 4.16
C ASP A 122 -26.10 0.82 4.21
N GLU A 123 -26.93 1.61 3.53
CA GLU A 123 -28.39 1.47 3.44
C GLU A 123 -28.82 0.25 2.61
N THR A 124 -28.11 -0.03 1.51
CA THR A 124 -28.40 -1.18 0.62
C THR A 124 -27.51 -2.38 0.92
N LYS A 125 -26.46 -2.23 1.74
CA LYS A 125 -25.40 -3.22 1.96
C LYS A 125 -24.78 -3.69 0.64
N GLN A 126 -24.66 -2.79 -0.31
CA GLN A 126 -24.06 -3.02 -1.62
C GLN A 126 -22.80 -2.16 -1.75
N SER A 127 -21.92 -2.56 -2.66
CA SER A 127 -20.73 -1.79 -3.01
C SER A 127 -20.57 -1.71 -4.50
N GLY A 128 -19.78 -0.73 -4.93
CA GLY A 128 -19.44 -0.60 -6.33
C GLY A 128 -18.16 0.19 -6.48
N TYR A 129 -17.49 -0.03 -7.60
CA TYR A 129 -16.39 0.81 -8.01
C TYR A 129 -16.66 1.38 -9.40
N SER A 130 -16.00 2.49 -9.69
CA SER A 130 -15.94 3.02 -11.04
C SER A 130 -14.56 3.59 -11.34
N GLY A 131 -14.28 3.72 -12.62
CA GLY A 131 -13.10 4.36 -13.11
C GLY A 131 -13.18 4.61 -14.60
N PHE A 132 -12.18 5.31 -15.12
CA PHE A 132 -11.97 5.39 -16.56
C PHE A 132 -10.49 5.49 -16.90
N ILE A 133 -10.17 5.05 -18.10
CA ILE A 133 -8.87 5.24 -18.72
C ILE A 133 -8.97 6.44 -19.65
N GLU A 134 -8.07 7.41 -19.47
CA GLU A 134 -7.80 8.46 -20.44
C GLU A 134 -6.51 8.14 -21.18
N ASN A 135 -6.62 7.94 -22.49
CA ASN A 135 -5.49 7.70 -23.37
C ASN A 135 -4.72 9.00 -23.68
N PRO A 136 -3.48 8.93 -24.17
CA PRO A 136 -2.71 10.12 -24.56
C PRO A 136 -3.41 11.04 -25.57
N ASP A 137 -4.26 10.48 -26.44
CA ASP A 137 -5.05 11.22 -27.43
C ASP A 137 -6.31 11.90 -26.84
N GLY A 138 -6.56 11.72 -25.54
CA GLY A 138 -7.72 12.25 -24.82
C GLY A 138 -8.98 11.38 -24.88
N THR A 139 -8.96 10.25 -25.59
CA THR A 139 -10.10 9.32 -25.59
C THR A 139 -10.28 8.68 -24.22
N GLN A 140 -11.54 8.49 -23.81
CA GLN A 140 -11.90 7.99 -22.50
C GLN A 140 -12.68 6.67 -22.59
N GLN A 141 -12.32 5.70 -21.75
CA GLN A 141 -12.99 4.41 -21.64
C GLN A 141 -13.40 4.16 -20.19
N ILE A 142 -14.71 4.16 -19.93
CA ILE A 142 -15.28 4.01 -18.59
C ILE A 142 -15.41 2.52 -18.25
N PHE A 143 -15.22 2.18 -16.98
CA PHE A 143 -15.47 0.86 -16.42
C PHE A 143 -16.07 1.00 -15.02
N HIS A 144 -16.97 0.09 -14.67
CA HIS A 144 -17.59 0.07 -13.35
C HIS A 144 -18.12 -1.33 -13.04
N ARG A 145 -18.36 -1.62 -11.76
CA ARG A 145 -18.96 -2.88 -11.33
C ARG A 145 -19.67 -2.72 -9.99
N SER A 146 -20.74 -3.49 -9.83
CA SER A 146 -21.54 -3.54 -8.60
C SER A 146 -21.43 -4.91 -7.93
N PHE A 147 -21.47 -4.91 -6.60
CA PHE A 147 -21.33 -6.08 -5.76
C PHE A 147 -22.33 -6.07 -4.59
N ILE A 148 -22.71 -7.25 -4.15
CA ILE A 148 -23.41 -7.45 -2.88
C ILE A 148 -22.38 -7.49 -1.75
N ASN A 149 -22.64 -6.79 -0.66
CA ASN A 149 -21.68 -6.53 0.43
C ASN A 149 -20.42 -5.84 -0.08
N GLY A 150 -19.39 -5.73 0.77
CA GLY A 150 -18.09 -5.19 0.41
C GLY A 150 -17.59 -4.16 1.42
N ASN A 151 -16.60 -3.39 1.01
CA ASN A 151 -15.97 -2.34 1.81
C ASN A 151 -15.43 -1.27 0.85
N SER A 152 -15.48 0.01 1.24
CA SER A 152 -14.98 1.12 0.41
C SER A 152 -13.53 0.91 -0.03
N ASN A 153 -12.62 0.56 0.90
CA ASN A 153 -11.21 0.30 0.57
C ASN A 153 -11.03 -0.88 -0.38
N LEU A 154 -11.95 -1.86 -0.35
CA LEU A 154 -11.90 -2.96 -1.31
C LEU A 154 -12.32 -2.47 -2.70
N MET A 155 -13.36 -1.66 -2.78
CA MET A 155 -13.81 -1.10 -4.06
C MET A 155 -12.75 -0.19 -4.68
N GLU A 156 -12.11 0.66 -3.89
CA GLU A 156 -10.98 1.48 -4.34
C GLU A 156 -9.85 0.61 -4.91
N LEU A 157 -9.53 -0.50 -4.24
CA LEU A 157 -8.50 -1.46 -4.68
C LEU A 157 -8.91 -2.14 -6.00
N LEU A 158 -10.15 -2.58 -6.11
CA LEU A 158 -10.67 -3.24 -7.31
C LEU A 158 -10.75 -2.28 -8.51
N ALA A 159 -11.07 -1.01 -8.29
CA ALA A 159 -11.08 0.02 -9.32
C ALA A 159 -9.70 0.16 -9.98
N VAL A 160 -8.65 0.23 -9.15
CA VAL A 160 -7.26 0.32 -9.64
C VAL A 160 -6.82 -0.99 -10.29
N LEU A 161 -7.22 -2.15 -9.74
CA LEU A 161 -6.95 -3.45 -10.35
C LEU A 161 -7.55 -3.55 -11.77
N ASP A 162 -8.82 -3.21 -11.96
CA ASP A 162 -9.50 -3.26 -13.26
C ASP A 162 -8.82 -2.33 -14.27
N GLY A 163 -8.48 -1.11 -13.86
CA GLY A 163 -7.72 -0.17 -14.69
C GLY A 163 -6.34 -0.71 -15.11
N LEU A 164 -5.58 -1.32 -14.18
CA LEU A 164 -4.27 -1.91 -14.49
C LEU A 164 -4.39 -3.16 -15.36
N GLN A 165 -5.44 -3.98 -15.18
CA GLN A 165 -5.71 -5.14 -16.04
C GLN A 165 -5.96 -4.72 -17.49
N ARG A 166 -6.69 -3.63 -17.71
CA ARG A 166 -6.94 -3.08 -19.05
C ARG A 166 -5.69 -2.49 -19.70
N LEU A 167 -4.71 -2.06 -18.90
CA LEU A 167 -3.44 -1.48 -19.35
C LEU A 167 -2.26 -2.45 -19.19
N GLN A 168 -2.51 -3.76 -19.23
CA GLN A 168 -1.49 -4.80 -19.07
C GLN A 168 -0.28 -4.64 -20.00
N SER A 169 -0.47 -4.18 -21.24
CA SER A 169 0.61 -3.99 -22.21
C SER A 169 1.30 -2.62 -22.13
N VAL A 170 0.82 -1.69 -21.29
CA VAL A 170 1.33 -0.32 -21.22
C VAL A 170 2.41 -0.20 -20.16
N GLU A 171 3.59 0.32 -20.51
CA GLU A 171 4.73 0.44 -19.58
C GLU A 171 4.67 1.66 -18.66
N LYS A 172 4.00 2.74 -19.08
CA LYS A 172 3.95 4.01 -18.34
C LYS A 172 2.49 4.41 -18.10
N ILE A 173 2.10 4.42 -16.84
CA ILE A 173 0.71 4.64 -16.42
C ILE A 173 0.69 5.64 -15.27
N GLN A 174 -0.26 6.57 -15.30
CA GLN A 174 -0.57 7.38 -14.13
C GLN A 174 -1.86 6.86 -13.48
N VAL A 175 -1.84 6.63 -12.16
CA VAL A 175 -3.03 6.29 -11.38
C VAL A 175 -3.44 7.49 -10.54
N ASN A 176 -4.69 7.92 -10.72
CA ASN A 176 -5.32 9.02 -10.00
C ASN A 176 -6.40 8.43 -9.10
N THR A 177 -6.28 8.67 -7.80
CA THR A 177 -7.23 8.20 -6.79
C THR A 177 -7.09 9.03 -5.53
N ASP A 178 -8.15 9.16 -4.75
CA ASP A 178 -8.11 9.72 -3.40
C ASP A 178 -7.78 8.67 -2.32
N SER A 179 -7.71 7.40 -2.70
CA SER A 179 -7.36 6.30 -1.81
C SER A 179 -5.88 6.30 -1.45
N ARG A 180 -5.57 6.85 -0.28
CA ARG A 180 -4.26 6.64 0.36
C ARG A 180 -4.03 5.17 0.71
N PHE A 181 -5.08 4.39 0.92
CA PHE A 181 -4.99 2.96 1.17
C PHE A 181 -4.37 2.25 -0.04
N VAL A 182 -4.87 2.51 -1.24
CA VAL A 182 -4.34 1.90 -2.46
C VAL A 182 -2.92 2.37 -2.76
N ILE A 183 -2.66 3.68 -2.70
CA ILE A 183 -1.31 4.23 -2.95
C ILE A 183 -0.29 3.64 -1.97
N ARG A 184 -0.58 3.63 -0.67
CA ARG A 184 0.33 3.04 0.34
C ARG A 184 0.51 1.54 0.16
N GLY A 185 -0.55 0.84 -0.21
CA GLY A 185 -0.49 -0.58 -0.51
C GLY A 185 0.51 -0.87 -1.61
N LEU A 186 0.37 -0.21 -2.76
CA LEU A 186 1.21 -0.46 -3.94
C LEU A 186 2.64 0.08 -3.82
N VAL A 187 2.80 1.24 -3.18
CA VAL A 187 4.12 1.87 -3.03
C VAL A 187 4.91 1.27 -1.87
N GLN A 188 4.25 0.77 -0.82
CA GLN A 188 4.92 0.35 0.40
C GLN A 188 4.60 -1.08 0.77
N TRP A 189 3.35 -1.39 1.07
CA TRP A 189 3.02 -2.61 1.80
C TRP A 189 3.22 -3.90 1.00
N VAL A 190 2.87 -3.91 -0.29
CA VAL A 190 3.00 -5.12 -1.13
C VAL A 190 4.42 -5.68 -1.16
N HIS A 191 5.43 -4.82 -1.07
CA HIS A 191 6.84 -5.24 -1.05
C HIS A 191 7.16 -6.06 0.20
N PHE A 192 6.76 -5.59 1.38
CA PHE A 192 6.96 -6.32 2.64
C PHE A 192 6.06 -7.55 2.74
N TRP A 193 4.81 -7.45 2.30
CA TRP A 193 3.88 -8.57 2.32
C TRP A 193 4.32 -9.71 1.41
N LYS A 194 4.85 -9.42 0.23
CA LYS A 194 5.39 -10.43 -0.68
C LYS A 194 6.50 -11.26 -0.03
N PHE A 195 7.44 -10.61 0.67
CA PHE A 195 8.51 -11.30 1.41
C PHE A 195 8.02 -11.99 2.69
N ASN A 196 6.88 -11.57 3.24
CA ASN A 196 6.27 -12.18 4.42
C ASN A 196 5.09 -13.11 4.06
N ASN A 197 5.13 -13.76 2.89
CA ASN A 197 4.12 -14.73 2.44
C ASN A 197 2.67 -14.20 2.50
N TRP A 198 2.47 -12.92 2.22
CA TRP A 198 1.18 -12.22 2.29
C TRP A 198 0.52 -12.26 3.66
N GLN A 199 1.34 -12.33 4.71
CA GLN A 199 0.90 -12.27 6.10
C GLN A 199 1.26 -10.92 6.73
N THR A 200 0.46 -10.55 7.71
CA THR A 200 0.74 -9.47 8.65
C THR A 200 1.90 -9.86 9.57
N ALA A 201 2.40 -8.88 10.32
CA ALA A 201 3.46 -9.12 11.30
C ALA A 201 3.08 -10.13 12.41
N TYR A 202 1.78 -10.44 12.55
CA TYR A 202 1.26 -11.41 13.53
C TYR A 202 0.81 -12.72 12.88
N GLY A 203 1.28 -13.03 11.66
CA GLY A 203 1.03 -14.30 10.98
C GLY A 203 -0.38 -14.47 10.40
N ARG A 204 -1.27 -13.48 10.54
CA ARG A 204 -2.59 -13.49 9.90
C ARG A 204 -2.47 -13.08 8.44
N GLU A 205 -3.33 -13.61 7.58
CA GLU A 205 -3.42 -13.15 6.19
C GLU A 205 -3.68 -11.64 6.11
N VAL A 206 -3.03 -10.98 5.15
CA VAL A 206 -3.24 -9.56 4.89
C VAL A 206 -4.67 -9.33 4.39
N LYS A 207 -5.29 -8.24 4.87
CA LYS A 207 -6.61 -7.82 4.38
C LYS A 207 -6.55 -7.62 2.86
N PHE A 208 -7.43 -8.33 2.15
CA PHE A 208 -7.52 -8.32 0.69
C PHE A 208 -6.30 -8.91 -0.04
N ALA A 209 -5.54 -9.82 0.59
CA ALA A 209 -4.34 -10.44 0.01
C ALA A 209 -4.58 -10.98 -1.42
N LYS A 210 -5.71 -11.64 -1.67
CA LYS A 210 -6.06 -12.18 -3.00
C LYS A 210 -6.03 -11.13 -4.13
N TYR A 211 -6.36 -9.87 -3.84
CA TYR A 211 -6.38 -8.80 -4.84
C TYR A 211 -5.03 -8.10 -4.95
N TRP A 212 -4.30 -7.96 -3.83
CA TRP A 212 -2.93 -7.49 -3.88
C TRP A 212 -2.02 -8.42 -4.68
N GLN A 213 -2.20 -9.74 -4.51
CA GLN A 213 -1.50 -10.77 -5.29
C GLN A 213 -1.81 -10.70 -6.79
N GLN A 214 -2.98 -10.17 -7.17
CA GLN A 214 -3.33 -9.95 -8.58
C GLN A 214 -2.75 -8.65 -9.12
N ILE A 215 -2.72 -7.56 -8.33
CA ILE A 215 -2.15 -6.28 -8.79
C ILE A 215 -0.63 -6.34 -8.90
N GLU A 216 0.04 -6.97 -7.93
CA GLU A 216 1.51 -6.98 -7.85
C GLU A 216 2.21 -7.36 -9.17
N PRO A 217 1.85 -8.48 -9.85
CA PRO A 217 2.45 -8.83 -11.13
C PRO A 217 2.08 -7.87 -12.27
N LEU A 218 0.94 -7.16 -12.19
CA LEU A 218 0.58 -6.14 -13.18
C LEU A 218 1.47 -4.90 -13.11
N CYS A 219 2.16 -4.68 -11.99
CA CYS A 219 3.09 -3.56 -11.83
C CYS A 219 4.52 -3.89 -12.29
N GLU A 220 4.84 -5.15 -12.51
CA GLU A 220 6.18 -5.58 -12.94
C GLU A 220 6.50 -5.07 -14.36
N GLY A 221 7.73 -4.61 -14.58
CA GLY A 221 8.14 -4.05 -15.86
C GLY A 221 7.47 -2.71 -16.20
N LYS A 222 6.91 -1.99 -15.22
CA LYS A 222 6.22 -0.70 -15.44
C LYS A 222 6.79 0.44 -14.61
N LEU A 223 6.59 1.65 -15.13
CA LEU A 223 6.68 2.89 -14.37
C LEU A 223 5.27 3.39 -14.09
N ILE A 224 4.86 3.31 -12.82
CA ILE A 224 3.56 3.77 -12.36
C ILE A 224 3.73 5.07 -11.58
N GLU A 225 3.07 6.13 -12.05
CA GLU A 225 3.00 7.43 -11.38
C GLU A 225 1.66 7.54 -10.65
N PHE A 226 1.67 7.70 -9.34
CA PHE A 226 0.49 7.97 -8.54
C PHE A 226 0.32 9.47 -8.32
N LYS A 227 -0.90 9.95 -8.54
CA LYS A 227 -1.35 11.26 -8.07
C LYS A 227 -2.47 11.05 -7.06
N TRP A 228 -2.19 11.39 -5.81
CA TRP A 228 -3.24 11.50 -4.81
C TRP A 228 -4.10 12.72 -5.11
N ILE A 229 -5.41 12.49 -5.24
CA ILE A 229 -6.40 13.55 -5.36
C ILE A 229 -7.07 13.69 -4.01
N LYS A 230 -7.23 14.91 -3.51
CA LYS A 230 -8.00 15.10 -2.29
C LYS A 230 -9.49 14.87 -2.63
N GLY A 231 -10.16 13.96 -1.91
CA GLY A 231 -11.60 13.75 -2.07
C GLY A 231 -12.38 15.05 -1.88
N HIS A 232 -13.46 15.22 -2.65
CA HIS A 232 -14.33 16.42 -2.65
C HIS A 232 -13.57 17.76 -2.85
N SER A 233 -12.49 17.74 -3.62
CA SER A 233 -11.70 18.96 -3.92
C SER A 233 -12.19 19.76 -5.13
N GLY A 234 -13.31 19.34 -5.75
CA GLY A 234 -13.80 19.94 -7.00
C GLY A 234 -13.02 19.47 -8.23
N ASN A 235 -12.45 18.27 -8.18
CA ASN A 235 -11.79 17.67 -9.33
C ASN A 235 -12.83 16.92 -10.16
N GLU A 236 -13.27 17.51 -11.28
CA GLU A 236 -14.37 16.98 -12.12
C GLU A 236 -14.20 15.49 -12.49
N LYS A 237 -12.98 15.04 -12.75
CA LYS A 237 -12.69 13.65 -13.11
C LYS A 237 -12.82 12.70 -11.94
N GLN A 238 -12.35 13.10 -10.77
CA GLN A 238 -12.53 12.32 -9.54
C GLN A 238 -13.99 12.34 -9.10
N ASP A 239 -14.64 13.51 -9.16
CA ASP A 239 -16.04 13.67 -8.79
C ASP A 239 -16.96 12.81 -9.68
N PHE A 240 -16.64 12.69 -10.98
CA PHE A 240 -17.31 11.75 -11.89
C PHE A 240 -17.18 10.29 -11.41
N CYS A 241 -15.97 9.83 -11.09
CA CYS A 241 -15.76 8.47 -10.59
C CYS A 241 -16.47 8.24 -9.25
N HIS A 242 -16.43 9.25 -8.36
CA HIS A 242 -17.10 9.20 -7.07
C HIS A 242 -18.61 9.03 -7.21
N GLN A 243 -19.24 9.87 -8.04
CA GLN A 243 -20.67 9.80 -8.30
C GLN A 243 -21.05 8.44 -8.89
N MET A 244 -20.34 7.98 -9.93
CA MET A 244 -20.65 6.73 -10.60
C MET A 244 -20.41 5.51 -9.68
N ALA A 245 -19.37 5.52 -8.84
CA ALA A 245 -19.16 4.46 -7.85
C ALA A 245 -20.30 4.43 -6.82
N GLY A 246 -20.77 5.60 -6.37
CA GLY A 246 -21.95 5.74 -5.51
C GLY A 246 -23.23 5.22 -6.15
N GLU A 247 -23.45 5.50 -7.43
CA GLU A 247 -24.58 4.94 -8.20
C GLU A 247 -24.47 3.42 -8.32
N CYS A 248 -23.28 2.88 -8.62
CA CYS A 248 -23.05 1.43 -8.67
C CYS A 248 -23.32 0.73 -7.32
N ALA A 249 -23.02 1.42 -6.21
CA ALA A 249 -23.27 0.90 -4.87
C ALA A 249 -24.73 0.98 -4.43
N ARG A 250 -25.57 1.84 -5.04
CA ARG A 250 -26.98 2.03 -4.64
C ARG A 250 -27.99 1.41 -5.60
N ASN A 251 -27.63 1.24 -6.88
CA ASN A 251 -28.57 0.75 -7.89
C ASN A 251 -28.53 -0.78 -8.00
N SER A 252 -29.69 -1.38 -7.68
CA SER A 252 -29.99 -2.82 -7.62
C SER A 252 -30.32 -3.49 -8.96
N ASP A 253 -30.24 -2.78 -10.08
CA ASP A 253 -30.71 -3.26 -11.38
C ASP A 253 -29.56 -3.76 -12.29
N GLY A 254 -28.33 -3.80 -11.79
CA GLY A 254 -27.15 -4.28 -12.53
C GLY A 254 -26.84 -5.76 -12.27
N ASP A 255 -26.15 -6.39 -13.23
CA ASP A 255 -25.52 -7.71 -13.04
C ASP A 255 -24.53 -7.66 -11.85
N PHE A 256 -24.98 -8.14 -10.69
CA PHE A 256 -24.16 -8.19 -9.49
C PHE A 256 -23.15 -9.34 -9.56
N THR A 257 -21.89 -9.02 -9.31
CA THR A 257 -20.87 -10.05 -9.08
C THR A 257 -20.75 -10.33 -7.57
N THR A 258 -20.51 -11.58 -7.19
CA THR A 258 -20.14 -11.93 -5.80
C THR A 258 -18.63 -11.72 -5.61
N ILE A 259 -18.23 -11.13 -4.48
CA ILE A 259 -16.84 -10.79 -4.14
C ILE A 259 -16.01 -12.02 -3.80
#